data_AF-A0A950P4R0-F1
#
_entry.id   AF-A0A950P4R0-F1
#
_cell.length_a   1.000
_cell.length_b   1.000
_cell.length_c   1.000
_cell.angle_alpha   90.00
_cell.angle_beta   90.00
_cell.angle_gamma   90.00
#
_symmetry.space_group_name_H-M   'P 1'
#
loop_
_entity.id
_entity.type
_entity.pdbx_description
1 polymer ?
#
loop_
_entity_poly.entity_id
_entity_poly.type
_entity_poly.pdbx_seq_one_letter_code
_entity_poly.pdbx_strand_id
1 'polypeptide(L)'
;MQSVAFAAPILPGRTDDDREAMRSCSHGERKAAFESSRARHGITREAVWIQPTPAGDVAVVYIEGEDLQATFTGLGSSQEPFDSWFRAMTREIHG
;
A
#
# COMPACT_ATOMS: atom_id res chain seq x y z
N MET A 1 -19.78 -1.13 -3.81
CA MET A 1 -18.48 -0.52 -4.10
C MET A 1 -18.25 0.69 -3.22
N GLN A 2 -17.26 0.59 -2.34
CA GLN A 2 -16.78 1.63 -1.43
C GLN A 2 -15.41 2.13 -1.92
N SER A 3 -15.06 3.36 -1.56
CA SER A 3 -13.73 3.92 -1.81
C SER A 3 -13.21 4.70 -0.60
N VAL A 4 -11.90 4.74 -0.45
CA VAL A 4 -11.22 5.55 0.56
C VAL A 4 -9.98 6.19 -0.05
N ALA A 5 -9.73 7.44 0.34
CA ALA A 5 -8.50 8.15 0.04
C ALA A 5 -7.91 8.72 1.33
N PHE A 6 -6.59 8.61 1.50
CA PHE A 6 -5.90 9.19 2.63
C PHE A 6 -4.47 9.56 2.26
N ALA A 7 -3.87 10.44 3.07
CA ALA A 7 -2.46 10.77 2.99
C ALA A 7 -1.73 10.08 4.16
N ALA A 8 -0.74 9.25 3.85
CA ALA A 8 0.16 8.65 4.82
C ALA A 8 1.50 9.41 4.79
N PRO A 9 1.96 9.99 5.91
CA PRO A 9 3.29 10.60 5.97
C PRO A 9 4.37 9.60 5.58
N ILE A 10 5.37 10.04 4.83
CA ILE A 10 6.60 9.27 4.61
C ILE A 10 7.64 9.77 5.59
N LEU A 11 8.29 8.85 6.31
CA LEU A 11 9.33 9.17 7.26
C LEU A 11 10.53 9.83 6.55
N PRO A 12 11.26 10.76 7.22
CA PRO A 12 12.41 11.42 6.61
C PRO A 12 13.43 10.42 6.04
N GLY A 13 13.80 10.61 4.78
CA GLY A 13 14.76 9.76 4.08
C GLY A 13 14.20 8.45 3.49
N ARG A 14 12.89 8.18 3.62
CA ARG A 14 12.23 6.95 3.12
C ARG A 14 11.51 7.11 1.78
N THR A 15 11.54 8.28 1.16
CA THR A 15 10.83 8.53 -0.12
C THR A 15 11.27 7.57 -1.24
N ASP A 16 12.56 7.30 -1.36
CA ASP A 16 13.06 6.38 -2.40
C ASP A 16 12.71 4.92 -2.08
N ASP A 17 12.65 4.55 -0.80
CA ASP A 17 12.19 3.23 -0.37
C ASP A 17 10.72 3.00 -0.78
N ASP A 18 9.85 4.00 -0.61
CA ASP A 18 8.43 3.96 -1.03
C ASP A 18 8.34 3.79 -2.55
N ARG A 19 9.10 4.61 -3.29
CA ARG A 19 9.17 4.55 -4.75
C ARG A 19 9.64 3.19 -5.24
N GLU A 20 10.64 2.58 -4.60
CA GLU A 20 11.14 1.26 -4.94
C GLU A 20 10.13 0.15 -4.61
N ALA A 21 9.48 0.21 -3.45
CA ALA A 21 8.43 -0.72 -3.07
C ALA A 21 7.27 -0.71 -4.09
N MET A 22 6.79 0.49 -4.46
CA MET A 22 5.77 0.67 -5.50
C MET A 22 6.21 0.10 -6.86
N ARG A 23 7.47 0.33 -7.28
CA ARG A 23 8.01 -0.22 -8.53
C ARG A 23 8.06 -1.75 -8.50
N SER A 24 8.48 -2.35 -7.39
CA SER A 24 8.54 -3.79 -7.24
C SER A 24 7.15 -4.45 -7.33
N CYS A 25 6.10 -3.77 -6.86
CA CYS A 25 4.71 -4.23 -6.92
C CYS A 25 4.04 -4.00 -8.27
N SER A 26 4.39 -2.92 -8.99
CA SER A 26 3.73 -2.57 -10.25
C SER A 26 4.37 -3.23 -11.48
N HIS A 27 5.70 -3.34 -11.49
CA HIS A 27 6.45 -3.79 -12.66
C HIS A 27 7.61 -4.75 -12.32
N GLY A 28 7.85 -5.02 -11.04
CA GLY A 28 8.98 -5.83 -10.58
C GLY A 28 8.62 -7.25 -10.16
N GLU A 29 9.52 -7.83 -9.39
CA GLU A 29 9.49 -9.22 -8.91
C GLU A 29 8.30 -9.53 -8.00
N ARG A 30 7.71 -8.52 -7.37
CA ARG A 30 6.57 -8.69 -6.45
C ARG A 30 5.21 -8.54 -7.12
N LYS A 31 5.16 -8.22 -8.43
CA LYS A 31 3.90 -7.92 -9.13
C LYS A 31 2.83 -9.00 -8.98
N ALA A 32 3.18 -10.25 -9.25
CA ALA A 32 2.22 -11.36 -9.16
C ALA A 32 1.70 -11.56 -7.72
N ALA A 33 2.58 -11.41 -6.72
CA ALA A 33 2.21 -11.54 -5.32
C ALA A 33 1.32 -10.38 -4.84
N PHE A 34 1.61 -9.16 -5.32
CA PHE A 34 0.76 -7.99 -5.10
C PHE A 34 -0.63 -8.19 -5.69
N GLU A 35 -0.74 -8.55 -6.97
CA GLU A 35 -2.04 -8.80 -7.63
C GLU A 35 -2.84 -9.90 -6.91
N SER A 36 -2.18 -10.99 -6.50
CA SER A 36 -2.82 -12.05 -5.71
C SER A 36 -3.33 -11.55 -4.36
N SER A 37 -2.56 -10.72 -3.66
CA SER A 37 -2.96 -10.09 -2.41
C SER A 37 -4.20 -9.20 -2.59
N ARG A 38 -4.19 -8.29 -3.58
CA ARG A 38 -5.31 -7.39 -3.84
C ARG A 38 -6.59 -8.16 -4.16
N ALA A 39 -6.49 -9.18 -5.02
CA ALA A 39 -7.62 -10.04 -5.37
C ALA A 39 -8.18 -10.78 -4.13
N ARG A 40 -7.30 -11.34 -3.29
CA ARG A 40 -7.70 -12.06 -2.07
C ARG A 40 -8.43 -11.16 -1.07
N HIS A 41 -8.04 -9.89 -0.99
CA HIS A 41 -8.63 -8.92 -0.06
C HIS A 41 -9.75 -8.08 -0.70
N GLY A 42 -10.22 -8.44 -1.90
CA GLY A 42 -11.33 -7.77 -2.56
C GLY A 42 -11.05 -6.33 -3.03
N ILE A 43 -9.77 -5.98 -3.21
CA ILE A 43 -9.37 -4.68 -3.75
C ILE A 43 -9.51 -4.71 -5.26
N THR A 44 -10.41 -3.87 -5.78
CA THR A 44 -10.67 -3.75 -7.22
C THR A 44 -9.80 -2.68 -7.87
N ARG A 45 -9.36 -1.69 -7.08
CA ARG A 45 -8.42 -0.67 -7.52
C ARG A 45 -7.57 -0.20 -6.34
N GLU A 46 -6.28 -0.03 -6.60
CA GLU A 46 -5.37 0.67 -5.71
C GLU A 46 -4.47 1.58 -6.55
N ALA A 47 -4.28 2.81 -6.09
CA ALA A 47 -3.36 3.76 -6.68
C ALA A 47 -2.68 4.57 -5.58
N VAL A 48 -1.36 4.76 -5.74
CA VAL A 48 -0.52 5.47 -4.78
C VAL A 48 0.32 6.49 -5.53
N TRP A 49 0.41 7.70 -4.98
CA TRP A 49 1.24 8.78 -5.50
C TRP A 49 2.07 9.38 -4.38
N ILE A 50 3.32 9.71 -4.66
CA ILE A 50 4.16 10.49 -3.73
C ILE A 50 3.94 11.98 -4.02
N GLN A 51 3.50 12.71 -3.02
CA GLN A 51 3.26 14.15 -3.08
C GLN A 51 4.24 14.88 -2.15
N PRO A 52 5.18 15.68 -2.69
CA PRO A 52 6.01 16.54 -1.88
C PRO A 52 5.19 17.63 -1.19
N THR A 53 5.50 17.92 0.07
CA THR A 53 4.90 19.03 0.84
C THR A 53 5.97 19.78 1.64
N PRO A 54 5.70 21.02 2.11
CA PRO A 54 6.63 21.73 2.99
C PRO A 54 6.95 21.00 4.31
N ALA A 55 6.10 20.09 4.77
CA ALA A 55 6.28 19.33 6.01
C ALA A 55 6.95 17.95 5.82
N GLY A 56 7.30 17.60 4.57
CA GLY A 56 7.78 16.27 4.18
C GLY A 56 6.91 15.64 3.09
N ASP A 57 7.38 14.54 2.52
CA ASP A 57 6.63 13.82 1.49
C ASP A 57 5.48 13.01 2.12
N VAL A 58 4.38 12.86 1.40
CA VAL A 58 3.28 11.97 1.76
C VAL A 58 2.96 11.02 0.61
N ALA A 59 2.57 9.79 0.95
CA ALA A 59 1.91 8.89 0.03
C ALA A 59 0.41 9.20 0.03
N VAL A 60 -0.12 9.66 -1.09
CA VAL A 60 -1.56 9.76 -1.34
C VAL A 60 -2.04 8.40 -1.82
N VAL A 61 -2.88 7.75 -1.03
CA VAL A 61 -3.37 6.39 -1.27
C VAL A 61 -4.85 6.44 -1.62
N TYR A 62 -5.24 5.70 -2.66
CA TYR A 62 -6.62 5.51 -3.06
C TYR A 62 -6.94 4.03 -3.24
N ILE A 63 -8.00 3.54 -2.59
CA ILE A 63 -8.42 2.14 -2.63
C ILE A 63 -9.92 2.06 -2.91
N GLU A 64 -10.31 1.12 -3.79
CA GLU A 64 -11.70 0.70 -4.03
C GLU A 64 -11.87 -0.80 -3.68
N GLY A 65 -13.02 -1.15 -3.12
CA GLY A 65 -13.42 -2.51 -2.79
C GLY A 65 -14.90 -2.61 -2.41
N GLU A 66 -15.45 -3.82 -2.26
CA GLU A 66 -16.87 -3.98 -1.88
C GLU A 66 -17.11 -3.75 -0.38
N ASP A 67 -16.20 -4.24 0.47
CA ASP A 67 -16.23 -4.08 1.92
C ASP A 67 -14.82 -3.72 2.41
N LEU A 68 -14.57 -2.40 2.55
CA LEU A 68 -13.27 -1.90 2.98
C LEU A 68 -12.93 -2.29 4.42
N GLN A 69 -13.92 -2.48 5.29
CA GLN A 69 -13.67 -2.94 6.65
C GLN A 69 -13.10 -4.37 6.63
N ALA A 70 -13.71 -5.26 5.87
CA ALA A 70 -13.19 -6.61 5.65
C ALA A 70 -11.83 -6.59 4.95
N THR A 71 -11.65 -5.76 3.91
CA THR A 71 -10.37 -5.59 3.21
C THR A 71 -9.24 -5.20 4.17
N PHE A 72 -9.42 -4.17 4.98
CA PHE A 72 -8.37 -3.72 5.91
C PHE A 72 -8.13 -4.72 7.04
N THR A 73 -9.18 -5.40 7.53
CA THR A 73 -9.04 -6.48 8.51
C THR A 73 -8.23 -7.64 7.94
N GLY A 74 -8.50 -8.04 6.70
CA GLY A 74 -7.78 -9.08 5.98
C GLY A 74 -6.31 -8.70 5.74
N LEU A 75 -6.06 -7.49 5.25
CA LEU A 75 -4.70 -6.97 5.09
C LEU A 75 -3.94 -6.91 6.41
N GLY A 76 -4.60 -6.53 7.51
CA GLY A 76 -3.99 -6.42 8.84
C GLY A 76 -3.66 -7.76 9.50
N SER A 77 -4.38 -8.83 9.15
CA SER A 77 -4.29 -10.13 9.83
C SER A 77 -3.75 -11.28 8.96
N SER A 78 -3.64 -11.09 7.64
CA SER A 78 -3.17 -12.12 6.71
C SER A 78 -1.77 -12.63 7.03
N GLN A 79 -1.56 -13.94 7.02
CA GLN A 79 -0.25 -14.54 7.27
C GLN A 79 0.51 -14.86 5.97
N GLU A 80 -0.03 -14.46 4.82
CA GLU A 80 0.64 -14.65 3.54
C GLU A 80 1.99 -13.90 3.52
N PRO A 81 3.05 -14.49 2.93
CA PRO A 81 4.38 -13.89 2.95
C PRO A 81 4.41 -12.47 2.39
N PHE A 82 3.68 -12.22 1.30
CA PHE A 82 3.59 -10.90 0.70
C PHE A 82 2.88 -9.89 1.61
N ASP A 83 1.77 -10.25 2.25
CA ASP A 83 1.03 -9.32 3.11
C ASP A 83 1.82 -8.99 4.38
N SER A 84 2.55 -9.98 4.90
CA SER A 84 3.47 -9.78 6.03
C SER A 84 4.61 -8.83 5.66
N TRP A 85 5.22 -9.02 4.50
CA TRP A 85 6.23 -8.10 3.97
C TRP A 85 5.64 -6.69 3.73
N PHE A 86 4.47 -6.61 3.11
CA PHE A 86 3.82 -5.34 2.78
C PHE A 86 3.55 -4.52 4.03
N ARG A 87 2.97 -5.13 5.07
CA ARG A 87 2.75 -4.46 6.37
C ARG A 87 4.05 -4.00 7.02
N ALA A 88 5.10 -4.82 6.98
CA ALA A 88 6.40 -4.46 7.54
C ALA A 88 7.01 -3.26 6.81
N MET A 89 7.00 -3.30 5.47
CA MET A 89 7.46 -2.22 4.60
C MET A 89 6.66 -0.93 4.84
N THR A 90 5.32 -0.99 4.89
CA THR A 90 4.47 0.17 5.20
C THR A 90 4.84 0.77 6.55
N ARG A 91 5.07 -0.05 7.57
CA ARG A 91 5.47 0.42 8.90
C ARG A 91 6.86 1.08 8.88
N GLU A 92 7.82 0.51 8.17
CA GLU A 92 9.18 1.07 8.06
C GLU A 92 9.23 2.41 7.34
N ILE A 93 8.31 2.65 6.41
CA ILE A 93 8.24 3.86 5.59
C ILE A 93 7.36 4.94 6.21
N HIS A 94 6.24 4.56 6.85
CA HIS A 94 5.23 5.52 7.31
C HIS A 94 5.11 5.66 8.84
N GLY A 95 5.68 4.73 9.63
CA GLY A 95 5.62 4.72 11.09
C GLY A 95 4.61 3.73 11.67
#